data_AF-Q7P3W5-F1
#
_entry.id   AF-Q7P3W5-F1
#
_cell.length_a   1.000
_cell.length_b   1.000
_cell.length_c   1.000
_cell.angle_alpha   90.00
_cell.angle_beta   90.00
_cell.angle_gamma   90.00
#
_symmetry.space_group_name_H-M   'P 1'
#
loop_
_entity.id
_entity.type
_entity.pdbx_description
1 polymer ?
#
loop_
_entity_poly.entity_id
_entity_poly.type
_entity_poly.pdbx_seq_one_letter_code
_entity_poly.pdbx_strand_id
1 'polypeptide(L)' 'MIVDVSKYIDNARVAIINGKEYFKIVQKENFIIKQFMAYIKLYKKAYKKQNIETYKILCSMSCLQYFHLELGIEQ' A
#
# COMPACT_ATOMS: atom_id res chain seq x y z
N MET A 1 17.28 -10.24 -8.50
CA MET A 1 16.23 -11.28 -8.63
C MET A 1 15.21 -10.74 -9.61
N ILE A 2 15.26 -11.16 -10.88
CA ILE A 2 14.28 -10.72 -11.87
C ILE A 2 13.07 -11.63 -11.68
N VAL A 3 12.00 -11.09 -11.09
CA VAL A 3 10.74 -11.81 -10.95
C VAL A 3 10.20 -12.05 -12.35
N ASP A 4 10.00 -13.31 -12.71
CA ASP A 4 9.43 -13.68 -14.01
C ASP A 4 7.99 -13.16 -14.08
N VAL A 5 7.82 -12.00 -14.72
CA VAL A 5 6.56 -11.27 -14.81
C VAL A 5 5.44 -12.16 -15.36
N SER A 6 5.78 -13.09 -16.26
CA SER A 6 4.82 -14.02 -16.88
C SER A 6 4.21 -15.03 -15.91
N LYS A 7 4.88 -15.32 -14.78
CA LYS A 7 4.37 -16.25 -13.75
C LYS A 7 3.41 -15.61 -12.75
N TYR A 8 3.49 -14.30 -12.57
CA TYR A 8 2.77 -13.61 -11.50
C TYR A 8 1.75 -12.58 -12.02
N ILE A 9 1.92 -12.10 -13.25
CA ILE A 9 1.00 -11.16 -13.88
C ILE A 9 0.31 -11.85 -15.05
N ASP A 10 -0.95 -12.20 -14.85
CA ASP A 10 -1.82 -12.70 -15.91
C ASP A 10 -2.24 -11.52 -16.80
N ASN A 11 -1.48 -11.30 -17.87
CA ASN A 11 -1.77 -10.27 -18.86
C ASN A 11 -2.91 -10.64 -19.82
N ALA A 12 -3.41 -11.89 -19.78
CA ALA A 12 -4.51 -12.35 -20.63
C ALA A 12 -5.88 -12.02 -20.01
N ARG A 13 -5.94 -11.78 -18.69
CA ARG A 13 -7.17 -11.42 -17.98
C ARG A 13 -7.15 -9.95 -17.57
N VAL A 14 -8.16 -9.21 -18.03
CA VAL A 14 -8.44 -7.87 -17.50
C VAL A 14 -9.06 -8.03 -16.12
N ALA A 15 -8.43 -7.44 -15.09
CA ALA A 15 -9.04 -7.35 -13.77
C ALA A 15 -10.27 -6.44 -13.82
N ILE A 16 -11.45 -7.02 -13.60
CA ILE A 16 -12.73 -6.30 -13.64
C ILE A 16 -13.38 -6.39 -12.27
N ILE A 17 -13.72 -5.24 -11.69
CA ILE A 17 -14.55 -5.17 -10.49
C ILE A 17 -16.00 -5.31 -10.94
N ASN A 18 -16.69 -6.37 -10.52
CA ASN A 18 -18.10 -6.53 -10.88
C ASN A 18 -18.98 -5.53 -10.09
N GLY A 19 -20.22 -5.32 -10.53
CA GLY A 19 -21.12 -4.34 -9.90
C GLY A 19 -21.38 -4.56 -8.41
N LYS A 20 -21.39 -5.82 -7.93
CA LYS A 20 -21.56 -6.12 -6.50
C LYS A 20 -20.32 -5.76 -5.69
N GLU A 21 -19.13 -6.02 -6.23
CA GLU A 21 -17.86 -5.65 -5.60
C GLU A 21 -17.70 -4.13 -5.55
N TYR A 22 -18.01 -3.44 -6.65
CA TYR A 22 -18.00 -1.99 -6.71
C TYR A 22 -18.89 -1.37 -5.63
N PHE A 23 -20.14 -1.83 -5.53
CA PHE A 23 -21.09 -1.29 -4.55
C PHE A 23 -20.62 -1.48 -3.11
N LYS A 24 -20.00 -2.63 -2.79
CA LYS A 24 -19.41 -2.88 -1.47
C LYS A 24 -18.24 -1.95 -1.15
N ILE A 25 -17.41 -1.62 -2.14
CA ILE A 25 -16.29 -0.69 -1.98
C ILE A 25 -16.81 0.72 -1.75
N VAL A 26 -17.71 1.21 -2.62
CA VAL A 26 -18.26 2.57 -2.53
C VAL A 26 -18.99 2.79 -1.20
N GLN A 27 -19.81 1.83 -0.75
CA GLN A 27 -20.48 1.94 0.55
C GLN A 27 -19.51 2.07 1.74
N LYS A 28 -18.27 1.58 1.60
CA LYS A 28 -17.23 1.62 2.62
C LYS A 28 -16.14 2.64 2.34
N GLU A 29 -16.31 3.50 1.34
CA GLU A 29 -15.28 4.44 0.89
C GLU A 29 -14.70 5.25 2.05
N ASN A 30 -15.56 5.90 2.84
CA ASN A 30 -15.12 6.68 4.01
C ASN A 30 -14.32 5.86 5.02
N PHE A 31 -14.70 4.59 5.24
CA PHE A 31 -13.97 3.69 6.12
C PHE A 31 -12.60 3.34 5.54
N ILE A 32 -12.55 3.00 4.25
CA ILE A 32 -11.32 2.65 3.53
C ILE A 32 -10.35 3.83 3.56
N ILE A 33 -10.81 5.02 3.22
CA ILE A 33 -10.00 6.26 3.26
C ILE A 33 -9.46 6.49 4.68
N LYS A 34 -10.31 6.35 5.71
CA LYS A 34 -9.89 6.54 7.10
C LYS A 34 -8.81 5.54 7.51
N GLN A 35 -8.95 4.26 7.16
CA GLN A 35 -7.94 3.24 7.44
C GLN A 35 -6.64 3.50 6.68
N PHE A 36 -6.74 3.92 5.43
CA PHE A 36 -5.57 4.25 4.61
C PHE A 36 -4.80 5.45 5.18
N MET A 37 -5.49 6.51 5.62
CA MET A 37 -4.88 7.64 6.30
C MET A 37 -4.19 7.24 7.61
N ALA A 38 -4.83 6.35 8.40
CA ALA A 38 -4.22 5.80 9.61
C ALA A 38 -2.94 5.01 9.30
N TYR A 39 -2.95 4.21 8.23
CA TYR A 39 -1.80 3.47 7.75
C TYR A 39 -0.65 4.39 7.31
N ILE A 40 -0.93 5.44 6.53
CA ILE A 40 0.09 6.44 6.15
C ILE A 40 0.70 7.10 7.39
N LYS A 41 -0.12 7.47 8.38
CA LYS A 41 0.37 8.07 9.62
C LYS A 41 1.27 7.11 10.41
N LEU A 42 0.90 5.84 10.48
CA LEU A 42 1.71 4.78 11.10
C LEU A 42 3.05 4.64 10.36
N TYR A 43 3.02 4.59 9.02
CA TYR A 43 4.22 4.47 8.20
C TYR A 43 5.18 5.64 8.45
N LYS A 44 4.71 6.88 8.39
CA LYS A 44 5.53 8.07 8.68
C LYS A 44 6.16 8.02 10.08
N LYS A 45 5.41 7.54 11.08
CA LYS A 45 5.91 7.36 12.45
C LYS A 45 6.99 6.27 12.53
N ALA A 46 6.74 5.13 11.89
CA ALA A 46 7.68 4.02 11.81
C ALA A 46 8.98 4.44 11.11
N TYR A 47 8.86 5.22 10.03
CA TYR A 47 10.00 5.72 9.27
C TYR A 47 10.94 6.59 10.09
N LYS A 48 10.41 7.39 11.04
CA LYS A 48 11.23 8.20 11.96
C LYS A 48 11.93 7.37 13.05
N LYS A 49 11.58 6.09 13.21
CA LYS A 49 12.02 5.21 14.30
C LYS A 49 12.56 3.88 13.77
N GLN A 50 13.44 3.94 12.77
CA GLN A 50 14.07 2.77 12.13
C GLN A 50 14.93 1.91 13.08
N ASN A 51 15.27 2.43 14.26
CA ASN A 51 16.00 1.69 15.29
C ASN A 51 15.19 0.51 15.86
N ILE A 52 13.86 0.49 15.65
CA ILE A 52 12.98 -0.60 16.06
C ILE A 52 12.83 -1.56 14.88
N GLU A 53 13.25 -2.81 15.04
CA GLU A 53 13.26 -3.83 13.98
C GLU A 53 11.87 -4.00 13.33
N THR A 54 10.80 -4.04 14.11
CA THR A 54 9.43 -4.14 13.59
C THR A 54 9.07 -2.98 12.66
N TYR A 55 9.53 -1.76 12.95
CA TYR A 55 9.27 -0.59 12.11
C TYR A 55 10.11 -0.60 10.85
N LYS A 56 11.35 -1.10 10.93
CA LYS A 56 12.19 -1.33 9.76
C LYS A 56 11.55 -2.34 8.81
N ILE A 57 11.07 -3.47 9.34
CA ILE A 57 10.35 -4.48 8.55
C ILE A 57 9.10 -3.88 7.91
N LEU A 58 8.26 -3.19 8.69
CA LEU A 58 7.06 -2.53 8.17
C LEU A 58 7.38 -1.55 7.04
N CYS A 59 8.42 -0.74 7.18
CA CYS A 59 8.82 0.21 6.15
C CYS A 59 9.32 -0.49 4.89
N SER A 60 10.11 -1.57 5.02
CA SER A 60 10.68 -2.33 3.90
C SER A 60 9.66 -3.16 3.12
N MET A 61 8.59 -3.60 3.77
CA MET A 61 7.55 -4.43 3.13
C MET A 61 6.39 -3.60 2.56
N SER A 62 6.32 -2.31 2.89
CA SER A 62 5.25 -1.45 2.40
C SER A 62 5.51 -0.93 0.99
N CYS A 63 4.47 -0.82 0.17
CA CYS A 63 4.55 -0.10 -1.11
C CYS A 63 4.82 1.41 -0.92
N LEU A 64 4.53 1.97 0.27
CA LEU A 64 4.78 3.39 0.57
C LEU A 64 6.28 3.76 0.51
N GLN A 65 7.18 2.78 0.51
CA GLN A 65 8.62 3.01 0.35
C GLN A 65 8.99 3.66 -1.00
N TYR A 66 8.15 3.49 -2.01
CA TYR A 66 8.36 4.05 -3.34
C TYR A 66 7.76 5.45 -3.52
N PHE A 67 7.05 5.97 -2.50
CA PHE A 67 6.30 7.22 -2.57
C PHE A 67 6.75 8.25 -1.53
N HIS A 68 8.02 8.24 -1.13
CA HIS A 68 8.53 9.13 -0.07
C HIS A 68 8.39 10.62 -0.43
N LEU A 69 8.57 10.98 -1.70
CA LEU A 69 8.38 12.34 -2.21
C LEU A 69 6.94 12.82 -2.02
N GLU A 70 5.97 12.02 -2.45
CA GLU A 70 4.54 12.30 -2.33
C GLU A 70 4.08 12.30 -0.88
N LEU A 71 4.75 11.52 -0.03
CA LEU A 71 4.50 11.49 1.41
C LEU A 71 5.20 12.64 2.16
N GLY A 72 6.05 13.44 1.51
CA GLY A 72 6.82 14.52 2.15
C GLY A 72 7.83 13.98 3.18
N ILE A 73 8.44 12.83 2.89
CA ILE A 73 9.51 12.23 3.71
C ILE A 73 10.83 12.61 3.03
N GLU A 74 11.59 13.51 3.65
CA GLU A 74 12.94 13.85 3.22
C GLU A 74 13.90 12.72 3.61
N GLN A 75 14.76 12.31 2.67
CA GLN A 75 15.73 11.21 2.82
C GLN A 75 17.02 11.66 3.50
#